data_AF-A0A519HRD7-F1
#
_entry.id   AF-A0A519HRD7-F1
#
_cell.length_a   1.000
_cell.length_b   1.000
_cell.length_c   1.000
_cell.angle_alpha   90.00
_cell.angle_beta   90.00
_cell.angle_gamma   90.00
#
_symmetry.space_group_name_H-M   'P 1'
#
loop_
_entity.id
_entity.type
_entity.pdbx_description
1 polymer ?
#
loop_
_entity_poly.entity_id
_entity_poly.type
_entity_poly.pdbx_seq_one_letter_code
_entity_poly.pdbx_strand_id
1 'polypeptide(L)'
;MSRAKPARSSEPPKAEGLRLRARLRYLYHGSSPRAVRFRLAVIVIDFAIIGFFLAAPILHEAGKVFYIVDYVIATVLGLDLAARAYAHTDVKDWLKKPGTWIDLFVLATLLFPAWLFNFGFLRLLRLWTLLNSDFFWRTIGHRYDDTRVEEITRALASLVTFIFVVTGFVYTTFRGSHAGISGYLDALYFTVATLTTTGFGDITLPGNWGRVLSIVVMLTGITLFLRLAQTIFKPHKIKYPCPTCGLQKHDPDAVHCKACGVVLCIPDEGA
;
A
#
# COMPACT_ATOMS: atom_id res chain seq x y z
N MET A 1 71.18 9.03 2.98
CA MET A 1 70.02 9.89 2.70
C MET A 1 68.90 9.02 2.14
N SER A 2 67.73 9.10 2.74
CA SER A 2 66.64 8.13 2.68
C SER A 2 65.95 8.09 1.30
N ARG A 3 65.77 6.90 0.73
CA ARG A 3 64.94 6.65 -0.47
C ARG A 3 63.46 6.76 -0.08
N ALA A 4 62.77 7.76 -0.64
CA ALA A 4 61.33 7.92 -0.49
C ALA A 4 60.58 6.74 -1.14
N LYS A 5 59.64 6.18 -0.40
CA LYS A 5 58.70 5.13 -0.84
C LYS A 5 57.51 5.80 -1.54
N PRO A 6 57.12 5.42 -2.77
CA PRO A 6 55.93 6.00 -3.38
C PRO A 6 54.68 5.48 -2.67
N ALA A 7 53.78 6.40 -2.32
CA ALA A 7 52.48 6.11 -1.72
C ALA A 7 51.63 5.28 -2.69
N ARG A 8 51.06 4.18 -2.20
CA ARG A 8 50.01 3.45 -2.92
C ARG A 8 48.75 4.32 -2.94
N SER A 9 48.40 4.84 -4.11
CA SER A 9 47.10 5.42 -4.38
C SER A 9 46.06 4.29 -4.46
N SER A 10 45.32 4.05 -3.37
CA SER A 10 44.11 3.23 -3.43
C SER A 10 42.98 4.08 -4.02
N GLU A 11 42.65 3.84 -5.28
CA GLU A 11 41.44 4.36 -5.91
C GLU A 11 40.16 3.85 -5.23
N PRO A 12 39.04 4.60 -5.29
CA PRO A 12 38.00 4.52 -4.29
C PRO A 12 36.92 3.49 -4.66
N PRO A 13 36.64 2.46 -3.83
CA PRO A 13 35.47 1.59 -3.99
C PRO A 13 34.12 2.32 -3.80
N LYS A 14 34.14 3.63 -3.51
CA LYS A 14 32.95 4.47 -3.32
C LYS A 14 32.35 5.01 -4.63
N ALA A 15 33.11 5.12 -5.71
CA ALA A 15 32.64 5.80 -6.93
C ALA A 15 31.58 4.99 -7.72
N GLU A 16 31.72 3.67 -7.80
CA GLU A 16 30.76 2.80 -8.50
C GLU A 16 29.42 2.69 -7.75
N GLY A 17 29.46 2.54 -6.43
CA GLY A 17 28.25 2.51 -5.60
C GLY A 17 27.45 3.82 -5.69
N LEU A 18 28.13 4.97 -5.74
CA LEU A 18 27.48 6.28 -5.93
C LEU A 18 26.82 6.41 -7.31
N ARG A 19 27.45 5.86 -8.37
CA ARG A 19 26.87 5.84 -9.74
C ARG A 19 25.65 4.92 -9.83
N LEU A 20 25.71 3.72 -9.27
CA LEU A 20 24.58 2.78 -9.24
C LEU A 20 23.40 3.37 -8.45
N ARG A 21 23.68 4.01 -7.31
CA ARG A 21 22.68 4.67 -6.47
C ARG A 21 22.02 5.84 -7.19
N ALA A 22 22.80 6.67 -7.88
CA ALA A 22 22.27 7.77 -8.68
C ALA A 22 21.39 7.26 -9.84
N ARG A 23 21.79 6.17 -10.50
CA ARG A 23 21.02 5.54 -11.60
C ARG A 23 19.71 4.93 -11.11
N LEU A 24 19.73 4.23 -9.98
CA LEU A 24 18.51 3.70 -9.35
C LEU A 24 17.58 4.82 -8.88
N ARG A 25 18.13 5.87 -8.26
CA ARG A 25 17.34 7.06 -7.90
C ARG A 25 16.71 7.72 -9.12
N TYR A 26 17.44 7.81 -10.23
CA TYR A 26 16.91 8.33 -11.48
C TYR A 26 15.77 7.45 -12.04
N LEU A 27 15.89 6.12 -11.98
CA LEU A 27 14.84 5.21 -12.44
C LEU A 27 13.59 5.26 -11.55
N TYR A 28 13.76 5.31 -10.22
CA TYR A 28 12.64 5.31 -9.27
C TYR A 28 12.01 6.70 -9.06
N HIS A 29 12.74 7.80 -9.21
CA HIS A 29 12.25 9.16 -8.90
C HIS A 29 12.30 10.13 -10.09
N GLY A 30 12.94 9.75 -11.20
CA GLY A 30 13.02 10.60 -12.39
C GLY A 30 11.71 10.65 -13.17
N SER A 31 11.45 11.77 -13.83
CA SER A 31 10.30 12.01 -14.71
C SER A 31 10.54 11.55 -16.16
N SER A 32 11.69 10.93 -16.46
CA SER A 32 12.03 10.55 -17.84
C SER A 32 11.17 9.39 -18.37
N PRO A 33 10.98 9.28 -19.70
CA PRO A 33 10.20 8.19 -20.29
C PRO A 33 10.74 6.79 -19.93
N ARG A 34 12.06 6.66 -19.75
CA ARG A 34 12.70 5.40 -19.32
C ARG A 34 12.39 5.08 -17.86
N ALA A 35 12.39 6.08 -16.99
CA ALA A 35 12.01 5.92 -15.59
C ALA A 35 10.54 5.51 -15.48
N VAL A 36 9.62 6.15 -16.21
CA VAL A 36 8.20 5.79 -16.23
C VAL A 36 7.98 4.34 -16.70
N ARG A 37 8.62 3.90 -17.78
CA ARG A 37 8.51 2.51 -18.27
C ARG A 37 9.02 1.50 -17.25
N PHE A 38 10.15 1.78 -16.60
CA PHE A 38 10.67 0.93 -15.53
C PHE A 38 9.67 0.82 -14.37
N ARG A 39 9.11 1.94 -13.91
CA ARG A 39 8.10 1.93 -12.84
C ARG A 39 6.84 1.14 -13.22
N LEU A 40 6.37 1.30 -14.45
CA LEU A 40 5.22 0.56 -14.96
C LEU A 40 5.52 -0.94 -15.03
N ALA A 41 6.74 -1.35 -15.42
CA ALA A 41 7.14 -2.75 -15.40
C ALA A 41 7.12 -3.34 -13.98
N VAL A 42 7.61 -2.62 -12.97
CA VAL A 42 7.55 -3.05 -11.56
C VAL A 42 6.10 -3.22 -11.11
N ILE A 43 5.22 -2.26 -11.43
CA ILE A 43 3.80 -2.33 -11.09
C ILE A 43 3.12 -3.54 -11.77
N VAL A 44 3.41 -3.80 -13.04
CA VAL A 44 2.86 -4.96 -13.78
C VAL A 44 3.33 -6.27 -13.16
N ILE A 45 4.60 -6.36 -12.76
CA ILE A 45 5.15 -7.53 -12.07
C ILE A 45 4.42 -7.73 -10.73
N ASP A 46 4.24 -6.68 -9.93
CA ASP A 46 3.52 -6.76 -8.66
C ASP A 46 2.07 -7.20 -8.85
N PHE A 47 1.36 -6.68 -9.85
CA PHE A 47 0.01 -7.12 -10.20
C PHE A 47 -0.02 -8.58 -10.67
N ALA A 48 0.94 -9.02 -11.48
CA ALA A 48 1.05 -10.41 -11.92
C ALA A 48 1.27 -11.35 -10.72
N ILE A 49 2.11 -10.94 -9.76
CA ILE A 49 2.33 -11.66 -8.52
C ILE A 49 1.04 -11.75 -7.68
N ILE A 50 0.31 -10.64 -7.53
CA ILE A 50 -0.97 -10.62 -6.82
C ILE A 50 -1.99 -11.55 -7.52
N GLY A 51 -2.08 -11.49 -8.85
CA GLY A 51 -2.95 -12.35 -9.64
C GLY A 51 -2.62 -13.83 -9.51
N PHE A 52 -1.33 -14.19 -9.55
CA PHE A 52 -0.86 -15.55 -9.28
C PHE A 52 -1.30 -16.02 -7.88
N PHE A 53 -1.16 -15.16 -6.87
CA PHE A 53 -1.57 -15.50 -5.50
C PHE A 53 -3.07 -15.62 -5.31
N LEU A 54 -3.89 -14.87 -6.05
CA LEU A 54 -5.34 -15.03 -6.07
C LEU A 54 -5.76 -16.34 -6.75
N ALA A 55 -5.00 -16.80 -7.74
CA ALA A 55 -5.23 -18.08 -8.42
C ALA A 55 -4.68 -19.29 -7.64
N ALA A 56 -3.71 -19.08 -6.74
CA ALA A 56 -3.06 -20.14 -5.97
C ALA A 56 -4.01 -21.04 -5.16
N PRO A 57 -5.06 -20.54 -4.48
CA PRO A 57 -6.02 -21.38 -3.77
C PRO A 57 -6.83 -22.30 -4.69
N ILE A 58 -6.94 -21.96 -5.98
CA ILE A 58 -7.64 -22.76 -7.00
C ILE A 58 -6.68 -23.83 -7.58
N LEU A 59 -5.38 -23.53 -7.62
CA LEU A 59 -4.30 -24.43 -8.04
C LEU A 59 -3.84 -25.38 -6.91
N HIS A 60 -4.71 -25.66 -5.93
CA HIS A 60 -4.43 -26.31 -4.64
C HIS A 60 -3.80 -27.72 -4.73
N GLU A 61 -3.67 -28.29 -5.94
CA GLU A 61 -3.06 -29.60 -6.18
C GLU A 61 -1.61 -29.53 -6.70
N ALA A 62 -1.05 -28.34 -6.96
CA ALA A 62 0.29 -28.19 -7.56
C ALA A 62 1.45 -28.23 -6.55
N GLY A 63 1.49 -29.26 -5.68
CA GLY A 63 2.48 -29.52 -4.61
C GLY A 63 3.84 -28.78 -4.69
N LYS A 64 4.92 -29.45 -5.14
CA LYS A 64 6.30 -28.90 -5.09
C LYS A 64 6.53 -27.67 -5.99
N VAL A 65 5.77 -27.56 -7.08
CA VAL A 65 5.88 -26.46 -8.05
C VAL A 65 5.47 -25.13 -7.41
N PHE A 66 4.47 -25.15 -6.53
CA PHE A 66 4.02 -23.98 -5.81
C PHE A 66 5.16 -23.32 -5.01
N TYR A 67 5.96 -24.10 -4.27
CA TYR A 67 7.09 -23.55 -3.50
C TYR A 67 8.17 -22.93 -4.35
N ILE A 68 8.49 -23.54 -5.49
CA ILE A 68 9.52 -23.01 -6.40
C ILE A 68 9.07 -21.64 -6.92
N VAL A 69 7.81 -21.53 -7.35
CA VAL A 69 7.27 -20.25 -7.81
C VAL A 69 7.22 -19.23 -6.66
N ASP A 70 6.82 -19.63 -5.45
CA ASP A 70 6.78 -18.75 -4.28
C ASP A 70 8.17 -18.19 -3.93
N TYR A 71 9.22 -19.03 -3.97
CA TYR A 71 10.61 -18.60 -3.75
C TYR A 71 11.15 -17.70 -4.86
N VAL A 72 10.79 -17.95 -6.12
CA VAL A 72 11.14 -17.06 -7.24
C VAL A 72 10.50 -15.69 -7.04
N ILE A 73 9.20 -15.66 -6.70
CA ILE A 73 8.47 -14.42 -6.39
C ILE A 73 9.09 -13.71 -5.18
N ALA A 74 9.44 -14.44 -4.12
CA ALA A 74 10.12 -13.91 -2.95
C ALA A 74 11.45 -13.25 -3.30
N THR A 75 12.22 -13.88 -4.19
CA THR A 75 13.51 -13.37 -4.65
C THR A 75 13.33 -12.09 -5.46
N VAL A 76 12.39 -12.06 -6.42
CA VAL A 76 12.08 -10.86 -7.21
C VAL A 76 11.65 -9.70 -6.31
N LEU A 77 10.77 -9.96 -5.34
CA LEU A 77 10.32 -8.94 -4.41
C LEU A 77 11.44 -8.47 -3.48
N GLY A 78 12.27 -9.38 -2.98
CA GLY A 78 13.43 -9.06 -2.16
C GLY A 78 14.42 -8.17 -2.89
N LEU A 79 14.65 -8.43 -4.19
CA LEU A 79 15.49 -7.60 -5.04
C LEU A 79 14.88 -6.21 -5.28
N ASP A 80 13.57 -6.10 -5.54
CA ASP A 80 12.90 -4.81 -5.66
C ASP A 80 12.95 -4.01 -4.34
N LEU A 81 12.70 -4.67 -3.20
CA LEU A 81 12.79 -4.03 -1.88
C LEU A 81 14.22 -3.55 -1.58
N ALA A 82 15.23 -4.37 -1.90
CA ALA A 82 16.64 -4.00 -1.76
C ALA A 82 17.02 -2.84 -2.69
N ALA A 83 16.53 -2.83 -3.93
CA ALA A 83 16.74 -1.74 -4.87
C ALA A 83 16.11 -0.43 -4.37
N ARG A 84 14.89 -0.49 -3.81
CA ARG A 84 14.21 0.67 -3.18
C ARG A 84 14.97 1.19 -1.96
N ALA A 85 15.47 0.29 -1.11
CA ALA A 85 16.28 0.65 0.06
C ALA A 85 17.59 1.33 -0.36
N TYR A 86 18.25 0.81 -1.40
CA TYR A 86 19.49 1.38 -1.93
C TYR A 86 19.28 2.75 -2.61
N ALA A 87 18.14 2.96 -3.26
CA ALA A 87 17.80 4.22 -3.93
C ALA A 87 17.56 5.39 -2.95
N HIS A 88 17.07 5.12 -1.72
CA HIS A 88 16.82 6.14 -0.71
C HIS A 88 18.13 6.74 -0.14
N THR A 89 18.10 8.01 0.29
CA THR A 89 19.25 8.72 0.89
C THR A 89 19.64 8.17 2.25
N ASP A 90 18.65 7.80 3.05
CA ASP A 90 18.82 7.23 4.38
C ASP A 90 17.90 6.02 4.56
N VAL A 91 18.52 4.86 4.75
CA VAL A 91 17.80 3.59 4.99
C VAL A 91 16.92 3.69 6.24
N LYS A 92 17.37 4.45 7.25
CA LYS A 92 16.60 4.69 8.49
C LYS A 92 15.29 5.41 8.23
N ASP A 93 15.27 6.40 7.35
CA ASP A 93 14.04 7.14 7.03
C ASP A 93 13.13 6.33 6.11
N TRP A 94 13.71 5.47 5.27
CA TRP A 94 12.94 4.50 4.51
C TRP A 94 12.26 3.44 5.39
N LEU A 95 12.94 2.95 6.45
CA LEU A 95 12.37 2.01 7.43
C LEU A 95 11.29 2.64 8.33
N LYS A 96 11.24 3.96 8.49
CA LYS A 96 10.17 4.62 9.27
C LYS A 96 8.82 4.64 8.54
N LYS A 97 8.79 4.36 7.23
CA LYS A 97 7.56 4.35 6.45
C LYS A 97 6.75 3.07 6.76
N PRO A 98 5.46 3.18 7.12
CA PRO A 98 4.66 2.01 7.50
C PRO A 98 4.50 0.99 6.36
N GLY A 99 4.47 1.44 5.10
CA GLY A 99 4.42 0.55 3.93
C GLY A 99 5.63 -0.40 3.85
N THR A 100 6.83 0.09 4.20
CA THR A 100 8.07 -0.71 4.20
C THR A 100 8.01 -1.88 5.19
N TRP A 101 7.40 -1.67 6.36
CA TRP A 101 7.23 -2.74 7.36
C TRP A 101 6.29 -3.83 6.85
N ILE A 102 5.21 -3.45 6.17
CA ILE A 102 4.29 -4.42 5.59
C ILE A 102 4.96 -5.19 4.44
N ASP A 103 5.68 -4.51 3.55
CA ASP A 103 6.44 -5.18 2.48
C ASP A 103 7.48 -6.16 3.05
N LEU A 104 8.18 -5.77 4.12
CA LEU A 104 9.15 -6.63 4.81
C LEU A 104 8.46 -7.83 5.49
N PHE A 105 7.32 -7.61 6.14
CA PHE A 105 6.54 -8.66 6.79
C PHE A 105 6.00 -9.66 5.76
N VAL A 106 5.51 -9.17 4.62
CA VAL A 106 5.05 -10.02 3.52
C VAL A 106 6.22 -10.76 2.85
N LEU A 107 7.39 -10.13 2.72
CA LEU A 107 8.59 -10.81 2.24
C LEU A 107 8.99 -11.94 3.19
N ALA A 108 8.93 -11.71 4.49
CA ALA A 108 9.19 -12.72 5.50
C ALA A 108 8.19 -13.89 5.42
N THR A 109 6.90 -13.62 5.22
CA THR A 109 5.90 -14.69 5.10
C THR A 109 6.10 -15.55 3.85
N LEU A 110 6.65 -14.99 2.77
CA LEU A 110 7.03 -15.73 1.56
C LEU A 110 8.34 -16.53 1.68
N LEU A 111 9.30 -16.07 2.49
CA LEU A 111 10.57 -16.77 2.71
C LEU A 111 10.41 -18.00 3.62
N PHE A 112 9.41 -17.97 4.50
CA PHE A 112 9.11 -19.03 5.45
C PHE A 112 7.71 -19.66 5.23
N PRO A 113 7.41 -20.18 4.01
CA PRO A 113 6.10 -20.76 3.71
C PRO A 113 5.83 -22.00 4.57
N ALA A 114 6.88 -22.74 4.94
CA ALA A 114 6.81 -23.96 5.75
C ALA A 114 6.17 -23.76 7.14
N TRP A 115 6.32 -22.57 7.73
CA TRP A 115 5.81 -22.25 9.07
C TRP A 115 4.50 -21.46 9.03
N LEU A 116 4.20 -20.81 7.91
CA LEU A 116 3.14 -19.80 7.77
C LEU A 116 2.08 -20.16 6.72
N PHE A 117 1.95 -21.43 6.31
CA PHE A 117 0.98 -21.90 5.31
C PHE A 117 -0.44 -21.34 5.47
N ASN A 118 -0.88 -21.12 6.70
CA ASN A 118 -2.23 -20.63 7.00
C ASN A 118 -2.42 -19.13 6.70
N PHE A 119 -1.35 -18.35 6.55
CA PHE A 119 -1.41 -16.90 6.39
C PHE A 119 -1.42 -16.42 4.93
N GLY A 120 -1.90 -17.25 3.99
CA GLY A 120 -2.02 -16.87 2.58
C GLY A 120 -2.82 -15.58 2.35
N PHE A 121 -3.77 -15.27 3.23
CA PHE A 121 -4.54 -14.02 3.20
C PHE A 121 -3.69 -12.75 3.37
N LEU A 122 -2.53 -12.83 4.03
CA LEU A 122 -1.61 -11.70 4.18
C LEU A 122 -1.05 -11.23 2.84
N ARG A 123 -1.12 -12.05 1.79
CA ARG A 123 -0.67 -11.66 0.45
C ARG A 123 -1.49 -10.50 -0.13
N LEU A 124 -2.73 -10.31 0.34
CA LEU A 124 -3.57 -9.16 -0.01
C LEU A 124 -3.03 -7.84 0.55
N LEU A 125 -2.20 -7.87 1.59
CA LEU A 125 -1.47 -6.69 2.06
C LEU A 125 -0.55 -6.10 0.97
N ARG A 126 -0.11 -6.89 -0.02
CA ARG A 126 0.67 -6.36 -1.16
C ARG A 126 -0.14 -5.41 -2.02
N LEU A 127 -1.41 -5.74 -2.26
CA LEU A 127 -2.28 -4.86 -3.02
C LEU A 127 -2.44 -3.52 -2.29
N TRP A 128 -2.54 -3.57 -0.97
CA TRP A 128 -2.56 -2.36 -0.14
C TRP A 128 -1.27 -1.55 -0.21
N THR A 129 -0.10 -2.17 -0.04
CA THR A 129 1.17 -1.44 -0.09
C THR A 129 1.40 -0.82 -1.46
N LEU A 130 1.02 -1.51 -2.54
CA LEU A 130 1.06 -0.99 -3.91
C LEU A 130 0.10 0.19 -4.09
N LEU A 131 -1.18 0.04 -3.74
CA LEU A 131 -2.19 1.09 -3.91
C LEU A 131 -1.99 2.27 -2.97
N ASN A 132 -1.30 2.10 -1.84
CA ASN A 132 -0.95 3.18 -0.93
C ASN A 132 0.47 3.73 -1.14
N SER A 133 1.17 3.29 -2.19
CA SER A 133 2.51 3.79 -2.49
C SER A 133 2.45 5.07 -3.31
N ASP A 134 3.13 6.13 -2.84
CA ASP A 134 3.28 7.39 -3.60
C ASP A 134 3.93 7.15 -4.97
N PHE A 135 4.73 6.09 -5.09
CA PHE A 135 5.36 5.66 -6.33
C PHE A 135 4.34 5.24 -7.40
N PHE A 136 3.27 4.55 -6.98
CA PHE A 136 2.19 4.09 -7.85
C PHE A 136 1.42 5.28 -8.43
N TRP A 137 0.98 6.19 -7.54
CA TRP A 137 0.19 7.36 -7.92
C TRP A 137 0.98 8.39 -8.72
N ARG A 138 2.28 8.60 -8.45
CA ARG A 138 3.13 9.45 -9.31
C ARG A 138 3.28 8.91 -10.74
N THR A 139 3.07 7.61 -10.96
CA THR A 139 3.23 6.99 -12.28
C THR A 139 1.91 6.92 -13.04
N ILE A 140 0.83 6.48 -12.37
CA ILE A 140 -0.48 6.26 -12.99
C ILE A 140 -1.39 7.50 -12.84
N GLY A 141 -1.29 8.21 -11.72
CA GLY A 141 -2.10 9.39 -11.41
C GLY A 141 -1.76 10.64 -12.23
N HIS A 142 -0.60 10.67 -12.90
CA HIS A 142 -0.18 11.83 -13.73
C HIS A 142 -1.14 12.14 -14.89
N ARG A 143 -1.92 11.13 -15.35
CA ARG A 143 -2.96 11.29 -16.37
C ARG A 143 -4.30 11.74 -15.79
N TYR A 144 -4.52 11.50 -14.50
CA TYR A 144 -5.82 11.74 -13.87
C TYR A 144 -5.86 12.97 -12.98
N ASP A 145 -4.71 13.55 -12.56
CA ASP A 145 -4.48 14.77 -11.73
C ASP A 145 -5.56 15.17 -10.70
N ASP A 146 -6.41 14.22 -10.35
CA ASP A 146 -7.52 14.37 -9.44
C ASP A 146 -7.10 13.72 -8.13
N THR A 147 -6.56 14.58 -7.27
CA THR A 147 -6.20 14.23 -5.90
C THR A 147 -7.35 13.53 -5.15
N ARG A 148 -8.60 13.69 -5.59
CA ARG A 148 -9.76 13.02 -5.01
C ARG A 148 -9.80 11.53 -5.34
N VAL A 149 -9.59 11.14 -6.61
CA VAL A 149 -9.61 9.72 -7.00
C VAL A 149 -8.50 8.95 -6.29
N GLU A 150 -7.32 9.57 -6.14
CA GLU A 150 -6.24 9.03 -5.34
C GLU A 150 -6.63 8.85 -3.87
N GLU A 151 -7.19 9.89 -3.23
CA GLU A 151 -7.63 9.82 -1.82
C GLU A 151 -8.71 8.74 -1.60
N ILE A 152 -9.73 8.68 -2.47
CA ILE A 152 -10.82 7.68 -2.40
C ILE A 152 -10.27 6.27 -2.60
N THR A 153 -9.44 6.06 -3.62
CA THR A 153 -8.90 4.73 -3.93
C THR A 153 -8.00 4.22 -2.81
N ARG A 154 -7.16 5.08 -2.22
CA ARG A 154 -6.33 4.72 -1.05
C ARG A 154 -7.18 4.39 0.18
N ALA A 155 -8.24 5.15 0.44
CA ALA A 155 -9.16 4.88 1.54
C ALA A 155 -9.91 3.56 1.35
N LEU A 156 -10.43 3.31 0.14
CA LEU A 156 -11.13 2.08 -0.22
C LEU A 156 -10.20 0.87 -0.15
N ALA A 157 -8.99 0.97 -0.72
CA ALA A 157 -7.98 -0.09 -0.65
C ALA A 157 -7.62 -0.43 0.80
N SER A 158 -7.51 0.58 1.67
CA SER A 158 -7.25 0.39 3.10
C SER A 158 -8.38 -0.35 3.80
N LEU A 159 -9.62 0.03 3.53
CA LEU A 159 -10.80 -0.61 4.11
C LEU A 159 -10.93 -2.08 3.66
N VAL A 160 -10.84 -2.32 2.35
CA VAL A 160 -10.94 -3.66 1.77
C VAL A 160 -9.84 -4.55 2.32
N THR A 161 -8.60 -4.08 2.31
CA THR A 161 -7.47 -4.86 2.83
C THR A 161 -7.66 -5.19 4.31
N PHE A 162 -8.10 -4.24 5.12
CA PHE A 162 -8.39 -4.47 6.52
C PHE A 162 -9.44 -5.58 6.72
N ILE A 163 -10.56 -5.51 5.98
CA ILE A 163 -11.61 -6.54 6.03
C ILE A 163 -11.04 -7.91 5.69
N PHE A 164 -10.28 -8.04 4.61
CA PHE A 164 -9.70 -9.31 4.19
C PHE A 164 -8.67 -9.85 5.19
N VAL A 165 -7.83 -8.99 5.76
CA VAL A 165 -6.81 -9.38 6.74
C VAL A 165 -7.44 -9.86 8.03
N VAL A 166 -8.42 -9.12 8.56
CA VAL A 166 -9.14 -9.52 9.77
C VAL A 166 -9.94 -10.81 9.52
N THR A 167 -10.63 -10.91 8.39
CA THR A 167 -11.37 -12.11 8.02
C THR A 167 -10.46 -13.33 7.94
N GLY A 168 -9.32 -13.20 7.26
CA GLY A 168 -8.33 -14.28 7.17
C GLY A 168 -7.74 -14.66 8.53
N PHE A 169 -7.47 -13.68 9.39
CA PHE A 169 -6.97 -13.93 10.75
C PHE A 169 -8.00 -14.63 11.64
N VAL A 170 -9.26 -14.17 11.61
CA VAL A 170 -10.38 -14.78 12.34
C VAL A 170 -10.61 -16.21 11.84
N TYR A 171 -10.70 -16.40 10.52
CA TYR A 171 -10.87 -17.72 9.92
C TYR A 171 -9.74 -18.67 10.33
N THR A 172 -8.48 -18.26 10.21
CA THR A 172 -7.35 -19.15 10.51
C THR A 172 -7.16 -19.46 12.00
N THR A 173 -7.54 -18.54 12.88
CA THR A 173 -7.35 -18.71 14.33
C THR A 173 -8.54 -19.41 15.00
N PHE A 174 -9.77 -19.16 14.52
CA PHE A 174 -11.00 -19.61 15.18
C PHE A 174 -11.77 -20.70 14.42
N ARG A 175 -11.34 -21.09 13.22
CA ARG A 175 -11.94 -22.23 12.50
C ARG A 175 -11.91 -23.49 13.35
N GLY A 176 -13.07 -24.13 13.50
CA GLY A 176 -13.22 -25.39 14.26
C GLY A 176 -13.29 -25.23 15.77
N SER A 177 -13.05 -24.03 16.32
CA SER A 177 -13.06 -23.77 17.76
C SER A 177 -14.45 -23.38 18.31
N HIS A 178 -15.40 -22.98 17.44
CA HIS A 178 -16.76 -22.55 17.81
C HIS A 178 -17.80 -22.94 16.77
N ALA A 179 -19.04 -23.19 17.23
CA ALA A 179 -20.17 -23.62 16.41
C ALA A 179 -20.72 -22.57 15.41
N GLY A 180 -20.07 -21.41 15.27
CA GLY A 180 -20.50 -20.31 14.38
C GLY A 180 -19.49 -19.89 13.31
N ILE A 181 -18.26 -20.42 13.29
CA ILE A 181 -17.25 -20.12 12.26
C ILE A 181 -16.84 -21.43 11.59
N SER A 182 -17.65 -21.84 10.62
CA SER A 182 -17.45 -23.06 9.84
C SER A 182 -16.68 -22.79 8.54
N GLY A 183 -16.94 -21.62 7.94
CA GLY A 183 -16.37 -21.21 6.66
C GLY A 183 -15.76 -19.81 6.67
N TYR A 184 -15.14 -19.46 5.56
CA TYR A 184 -14.57 -18.13 5.33
C TYR A 184 -15.67 -17.04 5.30
N LEU A 185 -16.86 -17.37 4.79
CA LEU A 185 -18.00 -16.44 4.75
C LEU A 185 -18.48 -16.05 6.15
N ASP A 186 -18.46 -16.96 7.12
CA ASP A 186 -18.85 -16.68 8.50
C ASP A 186 -17.88 -15.67 9.15
N ALA A 187 -16.58 -15.86 8.91
CA ALA A 187 -15.54 -14.93 9.37
C ALA A 187 -15.65 -13.56 8.67
N LEU A 188 -16.01 -13.54 7.39
CA LEU A 188 -16.23 -12.31 6.64
C LEU A 188 -17.46 -11.57 7.17
N TYR A 189 -18.54 -12.29 7.40
CA TYR A 189 -19.77 -11.76 7.97
C TYR A 189 -19.53 -11.15 9.36
N PHE A 190 -18.83 -11.86 10.25
CA PHE A 190 -18.42 -11.32 11.55
C PHE A 190 -17.62 -10.02 11.39
N THR A 191 -16.63 -10.01 10.49
CA THR A 191 -15.75 -8.87 10.27
C THR A 191 -16.53 -7.65 9.76
N VAL A 192 -17.40 -7.85 8.77
CA VAL A 192 -18.22 -6.78 8.20
C VAL A 192 -19.21 -6.27 9.24
N ALA A 193 -19.96 -7.14 9.91
CA ALA A 193 -20.94 -6.75 10.94
C ALA A 193 -20.29 -6.00 12.12
N THR A 194 -19.08 -6.39 12.51
CA THR A 194 -18.31 -5.71 13.56
C THR A 194 -17.79 -4.36 13.09
N LEU A 195 -17.26 -4.29 11.86
CA LEU A 195 -16.74 -3.06 11.27
C LEU A 195 -17.82 -2.01 11.02
N THR A 196 -19.00 -2.43 10.55
CA THR A 196 -20.14 -1.55 10.32
C THR A 196 -20.85 -1.19 11.62
N THR A 197 -20.37 -1.66 12.77
CA THR A 197 -21.00 -1.48 14.09
C THR A 197 -22.44 -2.01 14.17
N THR A 198 -22.83 -2.88 13.23
CA THR A 198 -24.17 -3.50 13.21
C THR A 198 -24.27 -4.56 14.30
N GLY A 199 -23.22 -5.40 14.42
CA GLY A 199 -23.03 -6.29 15.57
C GLY A 199 -24.23 -7.19 15.89
N PHE A 200 -24.72 -7.96 14.93
CA PHE A 200 -25.89 -8.83 15.09
C PHE A 200 -25.81 -9.79 16.29
N GLY A 201 -24.60 -10.16 16.71
CA GLY A 201 -24.36 -10.95 17.93
C GLY A 201 -24.59 -12.45 17.79
N ASP A 202 -24.98 -12.90 16.60
CA ASP A 202 -25.11 -14.30 16.19
C ASP A 202 -23.75 -15.00 16.06
N ILE A 203 -22.72 -14.29 15.57
CA ILE A 203 -21.33 -14.77 15.54
C ILE A 203 -20.46 -13.87 16.41
N THR A 204 -19.77 -14.46 17.38
CA THR A 204 -18.83 -13.75 18.26
C THR A 204 -17.56 -14.56 18.47
N LEU A 205 -16.46 -13.85 18.77
CA LEU A 205 -15.18 -14.46 19.05
C LEU A 205 -15.07 -14.85 20.53
N PRO A 206 -14.91 -16.15 20.86
CA PRO A 206 -14.83 -16.59 22.23
C PRO A 206 -13.50 -16.26 22.91
N GLY A 207 -13.53 -16.27 24.25
CA GLY A 207 -12.34 -16.13 25.08
C GLY A 207 -11.80 -14.71 25.17
N ASN A 208 -10.83 -14.51 26.06
CA ASN A 208 -10.25 -13.19 26.32
C ASN A 208 -9.54 -12.61 25.08
N TRP A 209 -8.81 -13.44 24.34
CA TRP A 209 -8.14 -13.04 23.10
C TRP A 209 -9.13 -12.69 21.98
N GLY A 210 -10.24 -13.41 21.88
CA GLY A 210 -11.32 -13.08 20.95
C GLY A 210 -11.93 -11.70 21.23
N ARG A 211 -12.18 -11.39 22.51
CA ARG A 211 -12.68 -10.07 22.93
C ARG A 211 -11.69 -8.94 22.64
N VAL A 212 -10.41 -9.13 22.94
CA VAL A 212 -9.37 -8.15 22.62
C VAL A 212 -9.30 -7.90 21.12
N LEU A 213 -9.33 -8.97 20.31
CA LEU A 213 -9.36 -8.85 18.85
C LEU A 213 -10.59 -8.07 18.39
N SER A 214 -11.79 -8.39 18.89
CA SER A 214 -13.01 -7.65 18.56
C SER A 214 -12.90 -6.16 18.89
N ILE A 215 -12.32 -5.79 20.04
CA ILE A 215 -12.10 -4.39 20.43
C ILE A 215 -11.20 -3.68 19.41
N VAL A 216 -10.07 -4.29 19.05
CA VAL A 216 -9.15 -3.72 18.05
C VAL A 216 -9.84 -3.59 16.69
N VAL A 217 -10.62 -4.58 16.29
CA VAL A 217 -11.37 -4.58 15.02
C VAL A 217 -12.43 -3.48 14.99
N MET A 218 -13.18 -3.29 16.09
CA MET A 218 -14.18 -2.22 16.21
C MET A 218 -13.53 -0.83 16.11
N LEU A 219 -12.47 -0.58 16.89
CA LEU A 219 -11.78 0.73 16.90
C LEU A 219 -11.13 1.05 15.55
N THR A 220 -10.51 0.06 14.90
CA THR A 220 -9.86 0.25 13.60
C THR A 220 -10.89 0.32 12.47
N GLY A 221 -11.95 -0.48 12.54
CA GLY A 221 -13.00 -0.53 11.53
C GLY A 221 -13.77 0.78 11.42
N ILE A 222 -14.21 1.35 12.54
CA ILE A 222 -14.95 2.62 12.54
C ILE A 222 -14.10 3.77 12.00
N THR A 223 -12.81 3.83 12.34
CA THR A 223 -11.91 4.90 11.87
C THR A 223 -11.67 4.80 10.36
N LEU A 224 -11.49 3.59 9.81
CA LEU A 224 -11.35 3.37 8.37
C LEU A 224 -12.65 3.67 7.61
N PHE A 225 -13.79 3.26 8.13
CA PHE A 225 -15.10 3.51 7.53
C PHE A 225 -15.41 5.02 7.50
N LEU A 226 -15.21 5.72 8.62
CA LEU A 226 -15.38 7.18 8.69
C LEU A 226 -14.44 7.90 7.75
N ARG A 227 -13.17 7.47 7.65
CA ARG A 227 -12.22 8.07 6.71
C ARG A 227 -12.68 7.90 5.25
N LEU A 228 -13.20 6.73 4.88
CA LEU A 228 -13.75 6.53 3.54
C LEU A 228 -14.96 7.43 3.29
N ALA A 229 -15.93 7.43 4.21
CA ALA A 229 -17.13 8.24 4.11
C ALA A 229 -16.79 9.74 3.98
N GLN A 230 -15.93 10.26 4.87
CA GLN A 230 -15.45 11.64 4.81
C GLN A 230 -14.81 11.97 3.47
N THR A 231 -14.04 11.04 2.90
CA THR A 231 -13.34 11.27 1.62
C THR A 231 -14.31 11.28 0.45
N ILE A 232 -15.33 10.42 0.46
CA ILE A 232 -16.37 10.35 -0.58
C ILE A 232 -17.25 11.61 -0.53
N PHE A 233 -17.71 12.00 0.67
CA PHE A 233 -18.62 13.12 0.89
C PHE A 233 -17.94 14.49 0.96
N LYS A 234 -16.60 14.54 0.96
CA LYS A 234 -15.84 15.80 0.90
C LYS A 234 -16.27 16.58 -0.35
N PRO A 235 -16.80 17.80 -0.21
CA PRO A 235 -17.26 18.58 -1.35
C PRO A 235 -16.10 18.82 -2.30
N HIS A 236 -16.37 18.69 -3.60
CA HIS A 236 -15.37 18.92 -4.63
C HIS A 236 -14.95 20.39 -4.57
N LYS A 237 -13.66 20.64 -4.35
CA LYS A 237 -13.07 21.98 -4.36
C LYS A 237 -12.02 22.01 -5.45
N ILE A 238 -12.12 23.01 -6.31
CA ILE A 238 -11.13 23.25 -7.35
C ILE A 238 -9.97 24.06 -6.78
N LYS A 239 -8.77 23.85 -7.31
CA LYS A 239 -7.59 24.64 -6.98
C LYS A 239 -7.52 25.82 -7.94
N TYR A 240 -7.87 27.00 -7.45
CA TYR A 240 -7.76 28.27 -8.19
C TYR A 240 -7.21 29.33 -7.23
N PRO A 241 -6.01 29.89 -7.44
CA PRO A 241 -5.45 30.87 -6.52
C PRO A 241 -6.18 32.21 -6.65
N CYS A 242 -6.79 32.68 -5.56
CA CYS A 242 -7.37 34.02 -5.51
C CYS A 242 -6.27 35.08 -5.69
N PRO A 243 -6.42 36.03 -6.64
CA PRO A 243 -5.41 37.05 -6.92
C PRO A 243 -5.23 38.07 -5.78
N THR A 244 -6.22 38.21 -4.90
CA THR A 244 -6.22 39.23 -3.83
C THR A 244 -5.76 38.68 -2.48
N CYS A 245 -6.37 37.59 -2.00
CA CYS A 245 -6.10 37.06 -0.65
C CYS A 245 -5.29 35.75 -0.65
N GLY A 246 -5.02 35.16 -1.81
CA GLY A 246 -4.24 33.93 -1.91
C GLY A 246 -4.95 32.65 -1.46
N LEU A 247 -6.27 32.69 -1.19
CA LEU A 247 -7.06 31.48 -0.96
C LEU A 247 -6.91 30.53 -2.17
N GLN A 248 -6.55 29.27 -1.93
CA GLN A 248 -6.18 28.32 -3.00
C GLN A 248 -7.33 27.41 -3.44
N LYS A 249 -8.38 27.28 -2.63
CA LYS A 249 -9.45 26.30 -2.84
C LYS A 249 -10.81 26.98 -2.83
N HIS A 250 -11.60 26.76 -3.88
CA HIS A 250 -12.92 27.34 -4.07
C HIS A 250 -13.95 26.27 -4.41
N ASP A 251 -15.23 26.58 -4.22
CA ASP A 251 -16.32 25.78 -4.79
C ASP A 251 -16.24 25.86 -6.33
N PRO A 252 -16.68 24.81 -7.05
CA PRO A 252 -16.56 24.77 -8.51
C PRO A 252 -17.34 25.89 -9.21
N ASP A 253 -18.47 26.27 -8.63
CA ASP A 253 -19.41 27.31 -9.06
C ASP A 253 -19.17 28.68 -8.37
N ALA A 254 -18.01 28.86 -7.71
CA ALA A 254 -17.72 30.08 -6.96
C ALA A 254 -17.44 31.28 -7.87
N VAL A 255 -18.44 32.13 -8.09
CA VAL A 255 -18.25 33.44 -8.76
C VAL A 255 -17.47 34.43 -7.88
N HIS A 256 -17.53 34.28 -6.56
CA HIS A 256 -16.86 35.15 -5.60
C HIS A 256 -15.93 34.38 -4.66
N CYS A 257 -14.80 34.97 -4.30
CA CYS A 257 -13.92 34.43 -3.28
C CYS A 257 -14.60 34.46 -1.90
N LYS A 258 -14.76 33.30 -1.26
CA LYS A 258 -15.33 33.17 0.09
C LYS A 258 -14.60 33.99 1.17
N ALA A 259 -13.30 34.26 1.00
CA ALA A 259 -12.50 34.97 1.99
C ALA A 259 -12.51 36.50 1.80
N CYS A 260 -12.52 37.02 0.57
CA CYS A 260 -12.36 38.46 0.31
C CYS A 260 -13.41 39.07 -0.62
N GLY A 261 -14.36 38.28 -1.15
CA GLY A 261 -15.46 38.75 -1.99
C GLY A 261 -15.10 39.10 -3.45
N VAL A 262 -13.82 39.09 -3.84
CA VAL A 262 -13.40 39.39 -5.21
C VAL A 262 -14.05 38.43 -6.21
N VAL A 263 -14.46 38.94 -7.36
CA VAL A 263 -14.99 38.12 -8.46
C VAL A 263 -13.87 37.23 -8.99
N LEU A 264 -14.13 35.93 -9.08
CA LEU A 264 -13.22 34.93 -9.62
C LEU A 264 -13.71 34.53 -11.01
N CYS A 265 -12.79 34.52 -11.98
CA CYS A 265 -13.06 34.01 -13.33
C CYS A 265 -12.57 32.56 -13.42
N ILE A 266 -13.30 31.68 -12.75
CA ILE A 266 -13.01 30.24 -12.79
C ILE A 266 -13.52 29.70 -14.13
N PRO A 267 -12.69 29.01 -14.93
CA PRO A 267 -13.16 28.35 -16.15
C PRO A 267 -14.17 27.27 -15.77
N ASP A 268 -15.39 27.39 -16.29
CA ASP A 268 -16.45 26.40 -16.14
C ASP A 268 -16.88 25.92 -17.54
N GLU A 269 -17.34 24.68 -17.64
CA GLU A 269 -17.79 24.09 -18.92
C GLU A 269 -19.21 24.53 -19.31
N GLY A 270 -19.88 25.35 -18.48
CA GLY A 270 -21.15 26.00 -18.80
C GLY A 270 -22.36 25.06 -18.74
N ALA A 271 -22.50 24.36 -17.61
CA ALA A 271 -23.65 23.48 -17.34
C ALA A 271 -24.95 24.23 -17.01
#